data_AF-A0A7X9QYV8-F1
#
_entry.id   AF-A0A7X9QYV8-F1
#
_cell.length_a   1.000
_cell.length_b   1.000
_cell.length_c   1.000
_cell.angle_alpha   90.00
_cell.angle_beta   90.00
_cell.angle_gamma   90.00
#
_symmetry.space_group_name_H-M   'P 1'
#
loop_
_entity.id
_entity.type
_entity.pdbx_description
1 polymer ?
#
loop_
_entity_poly.entity_id
_entity_poly.type
_entity_poly.pdbx_seq_one_letter_code
_entity_poly.pdbx_strand_id
1 'polypeptide(L)'
;MGTGVKVKVNLKGIERKVTPMGLARAKEAVTNQMVMDMNRFIPRRSGELRGNLTKANGRIVYNAPYARMQFYGKKRKGFVSDKQRKFFFANKEELLKYKKAPGTGPRWDKKASALYSKDWEQVAKRALELK
;
A
#
# COMPACT_ATOMS: atom_id res chain seq x y z
N MET A 1 -13.17 -8.65 -4.79
CA MET A 1 -12.07 -9.24 -3.98
C MET A 1 -10.93 -8.22 -3.86
N GLY A 2 -10.75 -7.63 -2.68
CA GLY A 2 -9.57 -6.79 -2.39
C GLY A 2 -8.36 -7.69 -2.10
N THR A 3 -7.19 -7.37 -2.63
CA THR A 3 -5.93 -8.03 -2.24
C THR A 3 -5.24 -7.17 -1.20
N GLY A 4 -4.86 -7.74 -0.06
CA GLY A 4 -4.21 -7.02 1.04
C GLY A 4 -3.02 -7.79 1.62
N VAL A 5 -2.16 -7.06 2.32
CA VAL A 5 -1.11 -7.65 3.16
C VAL A 5 -1.66 -7.81 4.58
N LYS A 6 -1.37 -8.94 5.21
CA LYS A 6 -1.75 -9.23 6.59
C LYS A 6 -0.50 -9.21 7.47
N VAL A 7 -0.41 -8.23 8.37
CA VAL A 7 0.56 -8.21 9.46
C VAL A 7 -0.07 -8.97 10.63
N LYS A 8 0.61 -10.02 11.10
CA LYS A 8 0.17 -10.80 12.27
C LYS A 8 1.06 -10.40 13.44
N VAL A 9 0.46 -9.97 14.54
CA VAL A 9 1.17 -9.67 15.79
C VAL A 9 0.74 -10.70 16.82
N ASN A 10 1.70 -11.37 17.44
CA ASN A 10 1.42 -12.26 18.56
C ASN A 10 1.20 -11.41 19.83
N LEU A 11 0.03 -11.53 20.46
CA LEU A 11 -0.40 -10.75 21.63
C LEU A 11 -0.47 -11.59 22.92
N LYS A 12 0.03 -12.84 22.89
CA LYS A 12 -0.10 -13.78 24.00
C LYS A 12 0.41 -13.18 25.32
N GLY A 13 -0.45 -13.17 26.34
CA GLY A 13 -0.13 -12.69 27.69
C GLY A 13 -0.38 -11.20 27.95
N ILE A 14 -0.86 -10.42 26.96
CA ILE A 14 -1.02 -8.96 27.09
C ILE A 14 -2.43 -8.47 26.68
N GLU A 15 -3.39 -9.38 26.51
CA GLU A 15 -4.74 -9.08 26.01
C GLU A 15 -5.48 -7.99 26.81
N ARG A 16 -5.19 -7.84 28.12
CA ARG A 16 -5.75 -6.77 28.96
C ARG A 16 -5.23 -5.36 28.65
N LYS A 17 -4.12 -5.20 27.92
CA LYS A 17 -3.49 -3.89 27.61
C LYS A 17 -3.81 -3.37 26.21
N VAL A 18 -4.43 -4.17 25.35
CA VAL A 18 -4.73 -3.79 23.96
C VAL A 18 -6.05 -3.02 23.92
N THR A 19 -5.98 -1.70 24.08
CA THR A 19 -7.15 -0.82 24.00
C THR A 19 -7.53 -0.53 22.53
N PRO A 20 -8.80 -0.18 22.23
CA PRO A 20 -9.20 0.26 20.89
C PRO A 20 -8.36 1.42 20.36
N MET A 21 -7.98 2.35 21.25
CA MET A 21 -7.11 3.48 20.92
C MET A 21 -5.67 3.02 20.63
N GLY A 22 -5.13 2.06 21.38
CA GLY A 22 -3.84 1.44 21.09
C GLY A 22 -3.83 0.74 19.73
N LEU A 23 -4.90 0.02 19.39
CA LEU A 23 -5.07 -0.60 18.07
C LEU A 23 -5.14 0.43 16.93
N ALA A 24 -5.81 1.56 17.16
CA ALA A 24 -5.85 2.65 16.18
C ALA A 24 -4.45 3.24 15.94
N ARG A 25 -3.72 3.55 17.02
CA ARG A 25 -2.32 4.01 16.97
C ARG A 25 -1.42 3.02 16.23
N ALA A 26 -1.54 1.73 16.54
CA ALA A 26 -0.74 0.68 15.91
C ALA A 26 -1.03 0.55 14.42
N LYS A 27 -2.30 0.57 14.01
CA LYS A 27 -2.68 0.56 12.60
C LYS A 27 -2.11 1.76 11.86
N GLU A 28 -2.17 2.94 12.45
CA GLU A 28 -1.63 4.16 11.85
C GLU A 28 -0.10 4.10 11.72
N ALA A 29 0.61 3.73 12.79
CA ALA A 29 2.06 3.60 12.80
C ALA A 29 2.55 2.60 11.74
N VAL A 30 1.94 1.41 11.69
CA VAL A 30 2.24 0.40 10.66
C VAL A 30 1.94 0.93 9.26
N THR A 31 0.80 1.60 9.08
CA THR A 31 0.42 2.16 7.78
C THR A 31 1.42 3.21 7.30
N ASN A 32 1.90 4.08 8.20
CA ASN A 32 2.93 5.07 7.90
C ASN A 32 4.25 4.39 7.48
N GLN A 33 4.68 3.37 8.22
CA GLN A 33 5.88 2.59 7.89
C GLN A 33 5.75 1.89 6.53
N MET A 34 4.61 1.23 6.29
CA MET A 34 4.32 0.58 5.01
C MET A 34 4.38 1.55 3.83
N VAL A 35 3.85 2.77 3.97
CA VAL A 35 3.94 3.79 2.90
C VAL A 35 5.39 4.13 2.57
N MET A 36 6.24 4.31 3.59
CA MET A 36 7.67 4.60 3.39
C MET A 36 8.38 3.44 2.70
N ASP A 37 8.21 2.22 3.19
CA ASP A 37 8.89 1.03 2.68
C ASP A 37 8.42 0.62 1.29
N MET A 38 7.13 0.82 0.98
CA MET A 38 6.57 0.55 -0.34
C MET A 38 7.02 1.55 -1.39
N ASN A 39 7.33 2.80 -1.00
CA ASN A 39 7.61 3.90 -1.93
C ASN A 39 8.65 3.53 -2.99
N ARG A 40 9.73 2.84 -2.60
CA ARG A 40 10.81 2.43 -3.51
C ARG A 40 10.38 1.43 -4.59
N PHE A 41 9.27 0.71 -4.41
CA PHE A 41 8.76 -0.28 -5.35
C PHE A 41 7.65 0.25 -6.26
N ILE A 42 7.10 1.43 -5.95
CA ILE A 42 6.02 2.04 -6.73
C ILE A 42 6.60 2.63 -8.02
N PRO A 43 6.09 2.25 -9.21
CA PRO A 43 6.59 2.79 -10.47
C PRO A 43 6.47 4.32 -10.54
N ARG A 44 7.54 4.99 -10.99
CA ARG A 44 7.52 6.39 -11.43
C ARG A 44 7.45 6.39 -12.95
N ARG A 45 6.25 6.64 -13.51
CA ARG A 45 6.04 6.68 -14.97
C ARG A 45 5.54 8.02 -15.48
N SER A 46 4.69 8.70 -14.72
CA SER A 46 4.27 10.10 -14.86
C SER A 46 3.18 10.38 -13.83
N GLY A 47 2.93 11.66 -13.56
CA GLY A 47 2.07 12.10 -12.46
C GLY A 47 2.59 11.71 -11.08
N GLU A 48 1.82 12.05 -10.05
CA GLU A 48 2.18 11.76 -8.66
C GLU A 48 1.41 10.55 -8.11
N LEU A 49 1.86 9.32 -8.40
CA LEU A 49 1.25 8.14 -7.78
C LEU A 49 1.65 7.97 -6.31
N ARG A 50 2.91 8.27 -5.99
CA ARG A 50 3.50 8.00 -4.66
C ARG A 50 2.95 8.91 -3.57
N GLY A 51 2.64 10.17 -3.90
CA GLY A 51 2.04 11.13 -2.98
C GLY A 51 0.51 11.18 -3.01
N ASN A 52 -0.13 10.75 -4.11
CA ASN A 52 -1.59 10.71 -4.23
C ASN A 52 -2.19 9.47 -3.55
N LEU A 53 -2.16 9.47 -2.21
CA LEU A 53 -2.71 8.40 -1.38
C LEU A 53 -3.52 8.93 -0.20
N THR A 54 -4.43 8.09 0.29
CA THR A 54 -5.17 8.28 1.53
C THR A 54 -4.88 7.11 2.48
N LYS A 55 -4.68 7.43 3.76
CA LYS A 55 -4.49 6.45 4.84
C LYS A 55 -5.70 6.50 5.76
N ALA A 56 -6.36 5.38 5.99
CA ALA A 56 -7.49 5.32 6.91
C ALA A 56 -7.66 3.92 7.50
N ASN A 57 -7.74 3.81 8.83
CA ASN A 57 -8.06 2.56 9.54
C ASN A 57 -7.20 1.34 9.12
N GLY A 58 -5.89 1.54 8.89
CA GLY A 58 -5.00 0.46 8.43
C GLY A 58 -5.06 0.18 6.93
N ARG A 59 -5.70 1.05 6.13
CA ARG A 59 -5.78 0.95 4.67
C ARG A 59 -4.97 2.05 4.02
N ILE A 60 -4.29 1.70 2.92
CA ILE A 60 -3.59 2.63 2.03
C ILE A 60 -4.31 2.58 0.69
N VAL A 61 -4.86 3.72 0.26
CA VAL A 61 -5.57 3.85 -1.01
C VAL A 61 -4.79 4.80 -1.90
N TYR A 62 -4.39 4.35 -3.09
CA TYR A 62 -3.79 5.20 -4.11
C TYR A 62 -4.89 5.73 -5.03
N ASN A 63 -5.12 7.05 -5.02
CA ASN A 63 -6.33 7.63 -5.63
C ASN A 63 -6.18 7.96 -7.11
N ALA A 64 -4.95 7.90 -7.66
CA ALA A 64 -4.73 8.20 -9.05
C ALA A 64 -5.55 7.26 -9.97
N PRO A 65 -6.25 7.77 -11.02
CA PRO A 65 -7.08 6.95 -11.90
C PRO A 65 -6.34 5.78 -12.57
N TYR A 66 -5.02 5.87 -12.69
CA TYR A 66 -4.17 4.83 -13.28
C TYR A 66 -3.49 3.92 -12.23
N ALA A 67 -3.65 4.20 -10.93
CA ALA A 67 -3.01 3.46 -9.82
C ALA A 67 -3.35 1.97 -9.89
N ARG A 68 -4.63 1.65 -10.10
CA ARG A 68 -5.12 0.27 -10.14
C ARG A 68 -4.49 -0.53 -11.29
N MET A 69 -4.37 0.07 -12.47
CA MET A 69 -3.66 -0.55 -13.59
C MET A 69 -2.19 -0.78 -13.23
N GLN A 70 -1.50 0.21 -12.67
CA GLN A 70 -0.08 0.04 -12.29
C GLN A 70 0.10 -1.03 -11.21
N PHE A 71 -0.82 -1.12 -10.26
CA PHE A 71 -0.78 -2.09 -9.16
C PHE A 71 -1.03 -3.53 -9.61
N TYR A 72 -2.04 -3.78 -10.46
CA TYR A 72 -2.37 -5.14 -10.93
C TYR A 72 -1.63 -5.54 -12.22
N GLY A 73 -1.04 -4.57 -12.94
CA GLY A 73 -0.39 -4.79 -14.24
C GLY A 73 -1.38 -4.98 -15.39
N LYS A 74 -0.86 -5.33 -16.59
CA LYS A 74 -1.62 -5.45 -17.85
C LYS A 74 -2.77 -6.47 -17.84
N LYS A 75 -2.93 -7.30 -16.79
CA LYS A 75 -4.04 -8.26 -16.71
C LYS A 75 -5.34 -7.52 -16.40
N ARG A 76 -6.38 -7.77 -17.22
CA ARG A 76 -7.74 -7.15 -17.36
C ARG A 76 -8.53 -6.71 -16.11
N LYS A 77 -7.99 -6.79 -14.89
CA LYS A 77 -8.65 -6.40 -13.62
C LYS A 77 -8.34 -4.95 -13.20
N GLY A 78 -7.86 -4.09 -14.10
CA GLY A 78 -7.22 -2.82 -13.76
C GLY A 78 -8.11 -1.60 -13.52
N PHE A 79 -9.43 -1.70 -13.73
CA PHE A 79 -10.36 -0.56 -13.61
C PHE A 79 -11.51 -0.89 -12.65
N VAL A 80 -12.05 0.16 -12.02
CA VAL A 80 -13.23 0.09 -11.14
C VAL A 80 -14.48 0.55 -11.89
N SER A 81 -14.34 1.39 -12.92
CA SER A 81 -15.43 1.89 -13.74
C SER A 81 -15.01 2.09 -15.20
N ASP A 82 -16.00 2.14 -16.11
CA ASP A 82 -15.75 2.47 -17.52
C ASP A 82 -15.21 3.89 -17.71
N LYS A 83 -15.60 4.85 -16.85
CA LYS A 83 -15.02 6.20 -16.85
C LYS A 83 -13.51 6.15 -16.61
N GLN A 84 -13.07 5.38 -15.61
CA GLN A 84 -11.65 5.21 -15.32
C GLN A 84 -10.91 4.51 -16.46
N ARG A 85 -11.54 3.49 -17.06
CA ARG A 85 -11.00 2.77 -18.22
C ARG A 85 -10.82 3.71 -19.41
N LYS A 86 -11.84 4.48 -19.78
CA LYS A 86 -11.80 5.47 -20.87
C LYS A 86 -10.71 6.51 -20.62
N PHE A 87 -10.67 7.09 -19.42
CA PHE A 87 -9.62 8.05 -19.02
C PHE A 87 -8.22 7.46 -19.20
N PHE A 88 -7.99 6.24 -18.69
CA PHE A 88 -6.67 5.62 -18.77
C PHE A 88 -6.23 5.39 -20.21
N PHE A 89 -7.11 4.84 -21.06
CA PHE A 89 -6.75 4.55 -22.45
C PHE A 89 -6.58 5.82 -23.28
N ALA A 90 -7.39 6.85 -23.04
CA ALA A 90 -7.24 8.17 -23.66
C ALA A 90 -5.91 8.86 -23.28
N ASN A 91 -5.40 8.64 -22.06
CA ASN A 91 -4.18 9.28 -21.57
C ASN A 91 -2.98 8.32 -21.46
N LYS A 92 -3.07 7.12 -22.07
CA LYS A 92 -2.15 6.01 -21.80
C LYS A 92 -0.69 6.37 -22.08
N GLU A 93 -0.43 7.09 -23.17
CA GLU A 93 0.93 7.46 -23.57
C GLU A 93 1.55 8.40 -22.56
N GLU A 94 0.83 9.45 -22.16
CA GLU A 94 1.24 10.39 -21.12
C GLU A 94 1.45 9.68 -19.78
N LEU A 95 0.51 8.82 -19.37
CA LEU A 95 0.51 8.09 -18.09
C LEU A 95 1.63 7.03 -17.97
N LEU A 96 2.19 6.62 -19.11
CA LEU A 96 3.21 5.58 -19.21
C LEU A 96 4.49 6.08 -19.91
N LYS A 97 4.61 7.40 -20.13
CA LYS A 97 5.67 8.05 -20.91
C LYS A 97 7.06 7.71 -20.41
N TYR A 98 7.30 7.83 -19.09
CA TYR A 98 8.60 7.49 -18.54
C TYR A 98 8.77 5.98 -18.32
N LYS A 99 10.00 5.51 -18.54
CA LYS A 99 10.41 4.15 -18.20
C LYS A 99 10.27 3.95 -16.69
N LYS A 100 9.83 2.75 -16.30
CA LYS A 100 9.75 2.39 -14.88
C LYS A 100 11.16 2.36 -14.29
N ALA A 101 11.33 2.94 -13.11
CA ALA A 101 12.59 2.80 -12.37
C ALA A 101 12.89 1.30 -12.11
N PRO A 102 14.14 0.85 -12.23
CA PRO A 102 14.54 -0.52 -11.90
C PRO A 102 14.04 -0.96 -10.52
N GLY A 103 13.65 -2.23 -10.38
CA GLY A 103 13.10 -2.78 -9.13
C GLY A 103 11.64 -2.43 -8.83
N THR A 104 11.06 -1.42 -9.48
CA THR A 104 9.64 -1.06 -9.31
C THR A 104 8.72 -1.98 -10.11
N GLY A 105 7.44 -2.07 -9.73
CA GLY A 105 6.48 -2.80 -10.54
C GLY A 105 5.12 -3.05 -9.89
N PRO A 106 4.26 -3.82 -10.58
CA PRO A 106 2.98 -4.26 -10.03
C PRO A 106 3.17 -5.01 -8.72
N ARG A 107 2.13 -5.01 -7.89
CA ARG A 107 2.09 -5.68 -6.59
C ARG A 107 3.26 -5.30 -5.68
N TRP A 108 3.52 -3.99 -5.60
CA TRP A 108 4.52 -3.44 -4.68
C TRP A 108 4.21 -3.78 -3.21
N ASP A 109 2.95 -4.03 -2.88
CA ASP A 109 2.50 -4.56 -1.59
C ASP A 109 3.20 -5.88 -1.25
N LYS A 110 3.20 -6.82 -2.20
CA LYS A 110 3.83 -8.14 -2.04
C LYS A 110 5.35 -8.05 -1.98
N LYS A 111 5.94 -7.20 -2.82
CA LYS A 111 7.39 -6.97 -2.82
C LYS A 111 7.86 -6.42 -1.48
N ALA A 112 7.18 -5.40 -0.97
CA ALA A 112 7.51 -4.81 0.32
C ALA A 112 7.24 -5.78 1.47
N SER A 113 6.10 -6.48 1.48
CA SER A 113 5.79 -7.41 2.57
C SER A 113 6.78 -8.56 2.68
N ALA A 114 7.29 -9.05 1.55
CA ALA A 114 8.30 -10.10 1.56
C ALA A 114 9.61 -9.67 2.26
N LEU A 115 9.90 -8.36 2.30
CA LEU A 115 11.13 -7.81 2.86
C LEU A 115 10.94 -7.21 4.25
N TYR A 116 9.77 -6.64 4.52
CA TYR A 116 9.54 -5.74 5.66
C TYR A 116 8.42 -6.19 6.61
N SER A 117 7.76 -7.33 6.37
CA SER A 117 6.62 -7.74 7.23
C SER A 117 7.00 -7.90 8.70
N LYS A 118 8.23 -8.33 8.98
CA LYS A 118 8.74 -8.46 10.35
C LYS A 118 8.93 -7.08 11.00
N ASP A 119 9.44 -6.10 10.27
CA ASP A 119 9.62 -4.74 10.77
C ASP A 119 8.26 -4.09 11.08
N TRP A 120 7.26 -4.33 10.22
CA TRP A 120 5.89 -3.86 10.46
C TRP A 120 5.26 -4.50 11.70
N GLU A 121 5.54 -5.78 11.96
CA GLU A 121 5.14 -6.43 13.21
C GLU A 121 5.79 -5.75 14.43
N GLN A 122 7.08 -5.40 14.33
CA GLN A 122 7.78 -4.70 15.42
C GLN A 122 7.25 -3.28 15.65
N VAL A 123 6.94 -2.53 14.59
CA VAL A 123 6.28 -1.23 14.69
C VAL A 123 4.93 -1.36 15.39
N ALA A 124 4.16 -2.40 15.05
CA ALA A 124 2.88 -2.66 15.72
C ALA A 124 3.07 -2.96 17.22
N LYS A 125 4.03 -3.81 17.59
CA LYS A 125 4.33 -4.13 19.00
C LYS A 125 4.71 -2.89 19.79
N ARG A 126 5.60 -2.06 19.24
CA ARG A 126 6.02 -0.80 19.87
C ARG A 126 4.84 0.16 20.08
N ALA A 127 3.97 0.32 19.07
CA ALA A 127 2.81 1.18 19.17
C ALA A 127 1.74 0.66 20.15
N LEU A 128 1.72 -0.65 20.39
CA LEU A 128 0.87 -1.31 21.39
C LEU A 128 1.54 -1.39 22.77
N GLU A 129 2.73 -0.82 22.94
CA GLU A 129 3.50 -0.85 24.20
C GLU A 129 3.77 -2.29 24.69
N LEU A 130 3.92 -3.21 23.74
CA LEU A 130 4.27 -4.61 23.98
C LEU A 130 5.80 -4.70 24.00
N LYS A 131 6.36 -5.20 25.10
CA LYS A 131 7.78 -5.52 25.24
C LYS A 131 8.10 -6.86 24.59
#